data_AF-A0A8X7WEK6-F1
#
_entry.id   AF-A0A8X7WEK6-F1
#
_cell.length_a   1.000
_cell.length_b   1.000
_cell.length_c   1.000
_cell.angle_alpha   90.00
_cell.angle_beta   90.00
_cell.angle_gamma   90.00
#
_symmetry.space_group_name_H-M   'P 1'
#
loop_
_entity.id
_entity.type
_entity.pdbx_description
1 polymer ?
#
loop_
_entity_poly.entity_id
_entity_poly.type
_entity_poly.pdbx_seq_one_letter_code
_entity_poly.pdbx_strand_id
1 'polypeptide(L)'
;MPIGELVAGAALGLTLQVLHEAIKKAKGRSMTTKCILERLDATIFTITPLVDHVDKLSERVEDSQRKVIEELKHLLEKAVLLVEAYAELRRRNLLKKFRYKSRIKELEASLRWMVDVDVQVNQWLDIKELTTKMSEMNTKLEQITCQPTDCGCFETNQSISQSSNQNTTGRSSGEDQESPSDESEPRIDIHLRWTTRNGTKDHEIRFVVK
;
A
#
# COMPACT_ATOMS: atom_id res chain seq x y z
N MET A 1 4.33 -7.57 -31.70
CA MET A 1 3.58 -7.59 -30.42
C MET A 1 4.39 -8.36 -29.41
N PRO A 2 4.78 -7.78 -28.26
CA PRO A 2 5.43 -8.55 -27.22
C PRO A 2 4.39 -9.40 -26.50
N ILE A 3 4.71 -10.67 -26.28
CA ILE A 3 3.90 -11.70 -25.61
C ILE A 3 4.01 -11.55 -24.06
N GLY A 4 4.36 -10.36 -23.58
CA GLY A 4 4.78 -10.11 -22.19
C GLY A 4 3.70 -9.57 -21.25
N GLU A 5 2.58 -9.06 -21.78
CA GLU A 5 1.43 -8.67 -20.97
C GLU A 5 0.52 -9.89 -20.77
N LEU A 6 1.00 -10.81 -19.92
CA LEU A 6 0.07 -11.66 -19.20
C LEU A 6 -0.78 -10.71 -18.34
N VAL A 7 -1.99 -10.46 -18.83
CA VAL A 7 -3.05 -9.64 -18.22
C VAL A 7 -3.07 -9.92 -16.70
N ALA A 8 -2.59 -8.95 -15.91
CA ALA A 8 -2.21 -9.19 -14.51
C ALA A 8 -3.39 -9.70 -13.66
N GLY A 9 -4.60 -9.26 -13.95
CA GLY A 9 -5.82 -9.77 -13.34
C GLY A 9 -6.19 -11.19 -13.79
N ALA A 10 -5.84 -11.63 -15.00
CA ALA A 10 -5.99 -13.04 -15.38
C ALA A 10 -5.11 -13.96 -14.52
N ALA A 11 -3.85 -13.55 -14.28
CA ALA A 11 -2.95 -14.28 -13.38
C ALA A 11 -3.48 -14.30 -11.93
N LEU A 12 -3.93 -13.16 -11.43
CA LEU A 12 -4.56 -13.06 -10.11
C LEU A 12 -5.84 -13.89 -10.00
N GLY A 13 -6.68 -13.89 -11.03
CA GLY A 13 -7.93 -14.64 -11.10
C GLY A 13 -7.70 -16.15 -11.02
N LEU A 14 -6.68 -16.65 -11.73
CA LEU A 14 -6.25 -18.05 -11.61
C LEU A 14 -5.78 -18.37 -10.19
N THR A 15 -4.95 -17.52 -9.58
CA THR A 15 -4.48 -17.72 -8.21
C THR A 15 -5.63 -17.73 -7.19
N LEU A 16 -6.62 -16.83 -7.34
CA LEU A 16 -7.82 -16.80 -6.52
C LEU A 16 -8.64 -18.10 -6.65
N GLN A 17 -8.79 -18.61 -7.88
CA GLN A 17 -9.49 -19.87 -8.12
C GLN A 17 -8.77 -21.05 -7.45
N VAL A 18 -7.46 -21.15 -7.60
CA VAL A 18 -6.64 -22.19 -6.95
C VAL A 18 -6.78 -22.11 -5.43
N LEU A 19 -6.73 -20.89 -4.87
CA LEU A 19 -6.88 -20.66 -3.44
C LEU A 19 -8.25 -21.07 -2.91
N HIS A 20 -9.32 -20.77 -3.64
CA HIS A 20 -10.69 -21.18 -3.28
C HIS A 20 -10.83 -22.70 -3.19
N GLU A 21 -10.28 -23.44 -4.16
CA GLU A 21 -10.27 -24.91 -4.11
C GLU A 21 -9.40 -25.46 -2.98
N ALA A 22 -8.24 -24.85 -2.70
CA ALA A 22 -7.40 -25.20 -1.57
C ALA A 22 -8.15 -25.02 -0.23
N ILE A 23 -8.88 -23.92 -0.07
CA ILE A 23 -9.69 -23.63 1.12
C ILE A 23 -10.79 -24.67 1.30
N LYS A 24 -11.52 -25.00 0.23
CA LYS A 24 -12.56 -26.03 0.24
C LYS A 24 -12.02 -27.39 0.68
N LYS A 25 -10.86 -27.79 0.15
CA LYS A 25 -10.14 -29.00 0.56
C LYS A 25 -9.71 -28.95 2.03
N ALA A 26 -9.15 -27.83 2.49
CA ALA A 26 -8.67 -27.64 3.86
C ALA A 26 -9.81 -27.66 4.90
N LYS A 27 -10.98 -27.07 4.58
CA LYS A 27 -12.19 -27.08 5.41
C LYS A 27 -12.64 -28.50 5.74
N GLY A 28 -12.57 -29.43 4.78
CA GLY A 28 -12.90 -30.84 4.98
C GLY A 28 -11.92 -31.60 5.90
N ARG A 29 -10.75 -31.03 6.20
CA ARG A 29 -9.67 -31.72 6.95
C ARG A 29 -9.60 -31.33 8.42
N SER A 30 -10.27 -30.26 8.85
CA SER A 30 -10.25 -29.82 10.25
C SER A 30 -11.38 -28.86 10.61
N MET A 31 -12.15 -29.20 11.64
CA MET A 31 -13.18 -28.31 12.18
C MET A 31 -12.59 -27.12 12.95
N THR A 32 -11.43 -27.26 13.59
CA THR A 32 -10.83 -26.20 14.43
C THR A 32 -10.25 -25.03 13.64
N THR A 33 -10.02 -25.23 12.33
CA THR A 33 -9.51 -24.22 11.40
C THR A 33 -10.59 -23.80 10.39
N LYS A 34 -11.78 -24.43 10.44
CA LYS A 34 -12.91 -24.11 9.55
C LYS A 34 -13.27 -22.62 9.60
N CYS A 35 -13.45 -22.05 10.79
CA CYS A 35 -13.82 -20.64 10.95
C CYS A 35 -12.80 -19.67 10.32
N ILE A 36 -11.48 -19.91 10.49
CA ILE A 36 -10.48 -19.02 9.88
C ILE A 36 -10.40 -19.20 8.36
N LEU A 37 -10.62 -20.42 7.88
CA LEU A 37 -10.70 -20.69 6.45
C LEU A 37 -11.95 -20.08 5.81
N GLU A 38 -13.09 -20.07 6.51
CA GLU A 38 -14.31 -19.37 6.06
C GLU A 38 -14.12 -17.86 5.98
N ARG A 39 -13.41 -17.29 6.95
CA ARG A 39 -13.06 -15.87 6.92
C ARG A 39 -12.15 -15.54 5.75
N LEU A 40 -11.10 -16.34 5.54
CA LEU A 40 -10.21 -16.17 4.39
C LEU A 40 -10.99 -16.27 3.07
N ASP A 41 -11.90 -17.24 2.96
CA ASP A 41 -12.80 -17.42 1.81
C ASP A 41 -13.64 -16.16 1.54
N ALA A 42 -14.21 -15.56 2.59
CA ALA A 42 -14.98 -14.34 2.50
C ALA A 42 -14.10 -13.15 2.04
N THR A 43 -12.88 -13.02 2.59
CA THR A 43 -11.93 -11.98 2.15
C THR A 43 -11.56 -12.14 0.68
N ILE A 44 -11.33 -13.37 0.22
CA ILE A 44 -11.05 -13.65 -1.20
C ILE A 44 -12.24 -13.24 -2.07
N PHE A 45 -13.46 -13.57 -1.65
CA PHE A 45 -14.67 -13.17 -2.36
C PHE A 45 -14.82 -11.65 -2.48
N THR A 46 -14.36 -10.89 -1.47
CA THR A 46 -14.33 -9.42 -1.55
C THR A 46 -13.24 -8.89 -2.49
N ILE A 47 -12.14 -9.63 -2.67
CA ILE A 47 -11.03 -9.26 -3.56
C ILE A 47 -11.33 -9.59 -5.02
N THR A 48 -12.07 -10.67 -5.30
CA THR A 48 -12.41 -11.10 -6.67
C THR A 48 -12.88 -9.97 -7.60
N PRO A 49 -13.88 -9.14 -7.25
CA PRO A 49 -14.31 -8.06 -8.13
C PRO A 49 -13.21 -7.01 -8.37
N LEU A 50 -12.31 -6.77 -7.40
CA LEU A 50 -11.19 -5.84 -7.58
C LEU A 50 -10.21 -6.34 -8.64
N VAL A 51 -9.98 -7.65 -8.71
CA VAL A 51 -9.13 -8.27 -9.73
C VAL A 51 -9.72 -8.11 -11.13
N ASP A 52 -11.05 -8.23 -11.28
CA ASP A 52 -11.73 -7.99 -12.57
C ASP A 52 -11.57 -6.54 -13.06
N HIS A 53 -11.34 -5.60 -12.13
CA HIS A 53 -11.05 -4.20 -12.47
C HIS A 53 -9.59 -3.97 -12.89
N VAL A 54 -8.64 -4.77 -12.40
CA VAL A 54 -7.22 -4.68 -12.77
C VAL A 54 -7.03 -4.88 -14.27
N ASP A 55 -7.74 -5.85 -14.86
CA ASP A 55 -7.64 -6.15 -16.30
C ASP A 55 -8.17 -5.02 -17.18
N LYS A 56 -9.18 -4.29 -16.70
CA LYS A 56 -9.79 -3.17 -17.44
C LYS A 56 -8.94 -1.90 -17.39
N LEU A 57 -8.08 -1.77 -16.38
CA LEU A 57 -7.24 -0.60 -16.16
C LEU A 57 -5.79 -0.80 -16.65
N SER A 58 -5.46 -2.00 -17.15
CA SER A 58 -4.10 -2.43 -17.54
C SER A 58 -3.40 -1.48 -18.52
N GLU A 59 -4.13 -0.76 -19.39
CA GLU A 59 -3.50 0.18 -20.34
C GLU A 59 -2.92 1.45 -19.70
N ARG A 60 -3.24 1.75 -18.43
CA ARG A 60 -2.86 3.01 -17.78
C ARG A 60 -2.48 2.87 -16.30
N VAL A 61 -1.88 1.75 -15.92
CA VAL A 61 -1.50 1.49 -14.52
C VAL A 61 -0.22 2.24 -14.16
N GLU A 62 -0.32 3.17 -13.22
CA GLU A 62 0.80 3.89 -12.62
C GLU A 62 1.71 2.94 -11.81
N ASP A 63 2.98 3.32 -11.62
CA ASP A 63 3.97 2.48 -10.92
C ASP A 63 3.56 2.13 -9.48
N SER A 64 2.84 3.03 -8.81
CA SER A 64 2.26 2.83 -7.47
C SER A 64 1.25 1.68 -7.46
N GLN A 65 0.34 1.65 -8.44
CA GLN A 65 -0.70 0.63 -8.59
C GLN A 65 -0.09 -0.72 -8.98
N ARG A 66 0.94 -0.75 -9.83
CA ARG A 66 1.69 -1.98 -10.18
C ARG A 66 2.28 -2.64 -8.93
N LYS A 67 2.88 -1.86 -8.03
CA LYS A 67 3.44 -2.38 -6.78
C LYS A 67 2.39 -3.04 -5.89
N VAL A 68 1.19 -2.43 -5.79
CA VAL A 68 0.08 -3.00 -5.00
C VAL A 68 -0.42 -4.31 -5.60
N ILE A 69 -0.54 -4.37 -6.93
CA ILE A 69 -0.95 -5.57 -7.67
C ILE A 69 0.04 -6.73 -7.44
N GLU A 70 1.35 -6.46 -7.51
CA GLU A 70 2.38 -7.48 -7.25
C GLU A 70 2.40 -7.94 -5.79
N GLU A 71 2.23 -7.03 -4.83
CA GLU A 71 2.13 -7.41 -3.41
C GLU A 71 0.87 -8.27 -3.16
N LEU A 72 -0.27 -7.91 -3.77
CA LEU A 72 -1.49 -8.71 -3.70
C LEU A 72 -1.26 -10.12 -4.26
N LYS A 73 -0.62 -10.21 -5.43
CA LYS A 73 -0.27 -11.50 -6.05
C LYS A 73 0.58 -12.35 -5.11
N HIS A 74 1.63 -11.76 -4.51
CA HIS A 74 2.50 -12.46 -3.59
C HIS A 74 1.75 -12.99 -2.35
N LEU A 75 0.86 -12.18 -1.77
CA LEU A 75 0.04 -12.61 -0.64
C LEU A 75 -0.92 -13.76 -1.00
N LEU A 76 -1.53 -13.71 -2.19
CA LEU A 76 -2.43 -14.77 -2.66
C LEU A 76 -1.68 -16.07 -2.93
N GLU A 77 -0.50 -16.03 -3.56
CA GLU A 77 0.35 -17.20 -3.78
C GLU A 77 0.78 -17.82 -2.44
N LYS A 78 1.19 -16.99 -1.47
CA LYS A 78 1.51 -17.44 -0.11
C LYS A 78 0.31 -18.07 0.59
N ALA A 79 -0.90 -17.57 0.34
CA ALA A 79 -2.13 -18.15 0.86
C ALA A 79 -2.36 -19.56 0.32
N VAL A 80 -2.17 -19.75 -0.99
CA VAL A 80 -2.29 -21.07 -1.64
C VAL A 80 -1.36 -22.05 -0.95
N LEU A 81 -0.07 -21.71 -0.89
CA LEU A 81 0.95 -22.57 -0.29
C LEU A 81 0.63 -22.96 1.16
N LEU A 82 0.20 -22.00 1.98
CA LEU A 82 -0.13 -22.25 3.40
C LEU A 82 -1.37 -23.13 3.56
N VAL A 83 -2.40 -22.90 2.75
CA VAL A 83 -3.67 -23.63 2.84
C VAL A 83 -3.53 -25.05 2.30
N GLU A 84 -2.79 -25.23 1.20
CA GLU A 84 -2.48 -26.56 0.64
C GLU A 84 -1.63 -27.38 1.61
N ALA A 85 -0.53 -26.82 2.11
CA ALA A 85 0.32 -27.48 3.09
C ALA A 85 -0.47 -27.84 4.36
N TYR A 86 -1.42 -27.00 4.78
CA TYR A 86 -2.32 -27.32 5.89
C TYR A 86 -3.23 -28.52 5.57
N ALA A 87 -3.82 -28.57 4.38
CA ALA A 87 -4.73 -29.63 3.96
C ALA A 87 -4.05 -31.00 3.87
N GLU A 88 -2.75 -31.03 3.60
CA GLU A 88 -1.92 -32.23 3.51
C GLU A 88 -1.49 -32.78 4.88
N LEU A 89 -1.57 -31.98 5.94
CA LEU A 89 -1.19 -32.43 7.28
C LEU A 89 -2.06 -33.60 7.75
N ARG A 90 -1.39 -34.68 8.20
CA ARG A 90 -2.04 -35.78 8.92
C ARG A 90 -2.86 -35.25 10.09
N ARG A 91 -4.01 -35.89 10.35
CA ARG A 91 -4.95 -35.49 11.42
C ARG A 91 -4.28 -35.37 12.80
N ARG A 92 -3.29 -36.21 13.09
CA ARG A 92 -2.57 -36.25 14.38
C ARG A 92 -1.54 -35.13 14.57
N ASN A 93 -1.19 -34.35 13.54
CA ASN A 93 -0.16 -33.32 13.62
C ASN A 93 -0.67 -32.00 14.25
N LEU A 94 -1.18 -32.07 15.48
CA LEU A 94 -1.90 -30.95 16.13
C LEU A 94 -1.03 -29.69 16.29
N LEU A 95 0.23 -29.82 16.72
CA LEU A 95 1.13 -28.67 16.90
C LEU A 95 1.40 -27.94 15.57
N LYS A 96 1.70 -28.70 14.50
CA LYS A 96 1.87 -28.11 13.17
C LYS A 96 0.58 -27.43 12.71
N LYS A 97 -0.58 -28.08 12.87
CA LYS A 97 -1.88 -27.50 12.53
C LYS A 97 -2.16 -26.19 13.27
N PHE A 98 -1.79 -26.10 14.54
CA PHE A 98 -1.90 -24.87 15.31
C PHE A 98 -1.02 -23.75 14.73
N ARG A 99 0.25 -24.05 14.40
CA ARG A 99 1.15 -23.06 13.77
C ARG A 99 0.63 -22.57 12.43
N TYR A 100 0.14 -23.47 11.57
CA TYR A 100 -0.46 -23.09 10.30
C TYR A 100 -1.73 -22.27 10.48
N LYS A 101 -2.57 -22.60 11.47
CA LYS A 101 -3.75 -21.79 11.80
C LYS A 101 -3.38 -20.35 12.14
N SER A 102 -2.33 -20.12 12.93
CA SER A 102 -1.84 -18.77 13.24
C SER A 102 -1.34 -18.06 11.98
N ARG A 103 -0.56 -18.73 11.14
CA ARG A 103 -0.05 -18.16 9.88
C ARG A 103 -1.17 -17.79 8.90
N ILE A 104 -2.18 -18.65 8.76
CA ILE A 104 -3.36 -18.36 7.92
C ILE A 104 -4.12 -17.15 8.48
N LYS A 105 -4.21 -17.01 9.81
CA LYS A 105 -4.84 -15.86 10.45
C LYS A 105 -4.06 -14.56 10.21
N GLU A 106 -2.74 -14.59 10.35
CA GLU A 106 -1.89 -13.43 10.06
C GLU A 106 -2.03 -13.01 8.59
N LEU A 107 -2.04 -13.98 7.68
CA LEU A 107 -2.18 -13.72 6.26
C LEU A 107 -3.56 -13.13 5.91
N GLU A 108 -4.65 -13.67 6.47
CA GLU A 108 -5.98 -13.09 6.29
C GLU A 108 -6.04 -11.64 6.79
N ALA A 109 -5.36 -11.32 7.89
CA ALA A 109 -5.26 -9.95 8.38
C ALA A 109 -4.45 -9.05 7.42
N SER A 110 -3.36 -9.54 6.84
CA SER A 110 -2.58 -8.80 5.83
C SER A 110 -3.40 -8.52 4.56
N LEU A 111 -4.12 -9.52 4.05
CA LEU A 111 -5.00 -9.35 2.89
C LEU A 111 -6.09 -8.32 3.17
N ARG A 112 -6.72 -8.41 4.35
CA ARG A 112 -7.75 -7.46 4.74
C ARG A 112 -7.20 -6.04 4.90
N TRP A 113 -6.02 -5.88 5.52
CA TRP A 113 -5.37 -4.58 5.65
C TRP A 113 -5.10 -3.94 4.28
N MET A 114 -4.59 -4.73 3.32
CA MET A 114 -4.33 -4.23 1.97
C MET A 114 -5.62 -3.73 1.29
N VAL A 115 -6.72 -4.48 1.41
CA VAL A 115 -8.01 -4.09 0.82
C VAL A 115 -8.63 -2.88 1.54
N ASP A 116 -8.63 -2.89 2.86
CA ASP A 116 -9.30 -1.88 3.67
C ASP A 116 -8.51 -0.58 3.77
N VAL A 117 -7.18 -0.62 3.67
CA VAL A 117 -6.31 0.54 3.90
C VAL A 117 -5.57 0.91 2.63
N ASP A 118 -4.75 0.01 2.08
CA ASP A 118 -3.83 0.38 1.00
C ASP A 118 -4.60 0.76 -0.28
N VAL A 119 -5.64 0.00 -0.64
CA VAL A 119 -6.49 0.34 -1.79
C VAL A 119 -7.25 1.66 -1.57
N GLN A 120 -7.78 1.90 -0.37
CA GLN A 120 -8.53 3.13 -0.06
C GLN A 120 -7.62 4.37 -0.05
N VAL A 121 -6.40 4.26 0.47
CA VAL A 121 -5.42 5.35 0.47
C VAL A 121 -5.04 5.72 -0.96
N ASN A 122 -4.81 4.74 -1.83
CA ASN A 122 -4.51 5.00 -3.24
C ASN A 122 -5.70 5.68 -3.95
N GLN A 123 -6.93 5.20 -3.74
CA GLN A 123 -8.13 5.86 -4.27
C GLN A 123 -8.25 7.32 -3.80
N TRP A 124 -7.94 7.59 -2.53
CA TRP A 124 -7.97 8.95 -1.98
C TRP A 124 -6.90 9.86 -2.60
N LEU A 125 -5.69 9.33 -2.84
CA LEU A 125 -4.62 10.06 -3.53
C LEU A 125 -5.05 10.43 -4.96
N ASP A 126 -5.63 9.48 -5.70
CA ASP A 126 -6.12 9.71 -7.07
C ASP A 126 -7.22 10.80 -7.10
N ILE A 127 -8.17 10.75 -6.16
CA ILE A 127 -9.23 11.77 -6.02
C ILE A 127 -8.64 13.15 -5.70
N LYS A 128 -7.64 13.21 -4.82
CA LYS A 128 -6.98 14.47 -4.45
C LYS A 128 -6.22 15.06 -5.64
N GLU A 129 -5.51 14.24 -6.40
CA GLU A 129 -4.82 14.67 -7.61
C GLU A 129 -5.81 15.19 -8.66
N LEU A 130 -6.90 14.46 -8.88
CA LEU A 130 -7.96 14.88 -9.80
C LEU A 130 -8.56 16.23 -9.39
N THR A 131 -8.86 16.42 -8.10
CA THR A 131 -9.40 17.68 -7.56
C THR A 131 -8.43 18.84 -7.77
N THR A 132 -7.13 18.58 -7.61
CA THR A 132 -6.08 19.59 -7.83
C THR A 132 -6.02 20.00 -9.29
N LYS A 133 -6.01 19.03 -10.21
CA LYS A 133 -6.02 19.28 -11.66
C LYS A 133 -7.28 20.03 -12.09
N MET A 134 -8.45 19.69 -11.53
CA MET A 134 -9.70 20.37 -11.82
C MET A 134 -9.68 21.83 -11.34
N SER A 135 -9.11 22.11 -10.17
CA SER A 135 -8.94 23.48 -9.66
C SER A 135 -7.99 24.29 -10.55
N GLU A 136 -6.88 23.70 -10.99
CA GLU A 136 -5.95 24.35 -11.93
C GLU A 136 -6.64 24.65 -13.28
N MET A 137 -7.45 23.73 -13.79
CA MET A 137 -8.25 23.97 -14.99
C MET A 137 -9.27 25.09 -14.78
N ASN A 138 -9.95 25.14 -13.63
CA ASN A 138 -10.96 26.18 -13.35
C ASN A 138 -10.33 27.57 -13.26
N THR A 139 -9.16 27.69 -12.61
CA THR A 139 -8.42 28.97 -12.55
C THR A 139 -7.92 29.44 -13.92
N LYS A 140 -7.43 28.52 -14.77
CA LYS A 140 -7.08 28.84 -16.17
C LYS A 140 -8.29 29.28 -16.98
N LEU A 141 -9.45 28.64 -16.78
CA LEU A 141 -10.70 29.01 -17.45
C LEU A 141 -11.21 30.39 -17.01
N GLU A 142 -11.10 30.73 -15.73
CA GLU A 142 -11.42 32.06 -15.21
C GLU A 142 -10.49 33.13 -15.81
N GLN A 143 -9.18 32.87 -15.95
CA GLN A 143 -8.26 33.80 -16.62
C GLN A 143 -8.65 34.06 -18.09
N ILE A 144 -9.14 33.06 -18.81
CA ILE A 144 -9.58 33.20 -20.21
C ILE A 144 -10.91 33.95 -20.28
N THR A 145 -11.84 33.68 -19.36
CA THR A 145 -13.19 34.28 -19.34
C THR A 145 -13.16 35.75 -18.90
N CYS A 146 -12.16 36.12 -18.09
CA CYS A 146 -11.96 37.49 -17.59
C CYS A 146 -11.05 38.35 -18.50
N GLN A 147 -10.51 37.81 -19.59
CA GLN A 147 -9.88 38.66 -20.61
C GLN A 147 -10.99 39.43 -21.34
N PRO A 148 -10.98 40.77 -21.30
CA PRO A 148 -11.89 41.55 -22.14
C PRO A 148 -11.60 41.17 -23.59
N THR A 149 -12.63 40.77 -24.32
CA THR A 149 -12.55 40.84 -25.78
C THR A 149 -12.34 42.30 -26.11
N ASP A 150 -11.11 42.69 -26.43
CA ASP A 150 -10.73 44.04 -26.83
C ASP A 150 -11.63 44.46 -28.01
N CYS A 151 -12.72 45.16 -27.73
CA CYS A 151 -13.35 46.08 -28.66
C CYS A 151 -12.64 47.42 -28.45
N GLY A 152 -11.91 47.84 -29.48
CA GLY A 152 -10.88 48.86 -29.38
C GLY A 152 -11.32 50.30 -29.12
N CYS A 153 -10.26 51.12 -28.96
CA CYS A 153 -10.17 52.58 -28.87
C CYS A 153 -10.51 53.15 -27.47
N PHE A 154 -9.67 53.95 -26.79
CA PHE A 154 -8.73 55.00 -27.23
C PHE A 154 -7.50 55.11 -26.32
N GLU A 155 -6.36 55.51 -26.90
CA GLU A 155 -5.16 55.94 -26.19
C GLU A 155 -5.42 57.14 -25.28
N THR A 156 -4.85 57.14 -24.07
CA THR A 156 -4.23 58.35 -23.50
C THR A 156 -3.10 57.96 -22.54
N ASN A 157 -1.92 58.48 -22.83
CA ASN A 157 -0.70 58.38 -22.03
C ASN A 157 -0.78 59.30 -20.81
N GLN A 158 -0.36 58.85 -19.62
CA GLN A 158 0.51 59.67 -18.74
C GLN A 158 1.14 58.91 -17.56
N SER A 159 2.48 58.82 -17.65
CA SER A 159 3.51 59.10 -16.62
C SER A 159 3.60 58.33 -15.28
N ILE A 160 4.68 57.54 -15.18
CA ILE A 160 5.84 57.62 -14.25
C ILE A 160 5.56 57.78 -12.73
N SER A 161 6.08 56.84 -11.93
CA SER A 161 6.93 57.13 -10.75
C SER A 161 7.75 55.91 -10.30
N GLN A 162 9.02 56.17 -9.99
CA GLN A 162 10.08 55.25 -9.54
C GLN A 162 10.14 55.17 -8.00
N SER A 163 10.59 54.03 -7.46
CA SER A 163 11.35 53.88 -6.18
C SER A 163 11.79 52.40 -6.12
N SER A 164 13.07 51.98 -6.12
CA SER A 164 14.29 52.27 -5.33
C SER A 164 14.23 51.74 -3.89
N ASN A 165 14.87 50.59 -3.60
CA ASN A 165 16.10 50.44 -2.78
C ASN A 165 16.41 48.99 -2.34
N GLN A 166 17.67 48.81 -1.90
CA GLN A 166 18.52 47.62 -1.90
C GLN A 166 18.66 46.89 -0.53
N ASN A 167 19.08 45.61 -0.61
CA ASN A 167 20.02 44.78 0.20
C ASN A 167 20.10 44.82 1.76
N THR A 168 20.29 43.62 2.36
CA THR A 168 21.34 43.21 3.36
C THR A 168 21.19 41.70 3.67
N THR A 169 22.19 40.83 3.42
CA THR A 169 23.36 40.40 4.24
C THR A 169 23.03 39.58 5.50
N GLY A 170 23.52 38.33 5.56
CA GLY A 170 23.66 37.54 6.81
C GLY A 170 24.17 36.11 6.58
N ARG A 171 25.39 35.82 7.05
CA ARG A 171 26.21 34.59 6.91
C ARG A 171 26.36 33.90 8.27
N SER A 172 26.54 32.57 8.29
CA SER A 172 27.38 31.72 9.21
C SER A 172 26.65 30.40 9.53
N SER A 173 27.12 29.21 9.11
CA SER A 173 28.25 28.36 9.57
C SER A 173 28.20 27.92 11.04
N GLY A 174 28.28 26.59 11.24
CA GLY A 174 28.47 25.88 12.49
C GLY A 174 28.66 24.39 12.19
N GLU A 175 29.92 23.98 12.07
CA GLU A 175 30.39 22.59 12.11
C GLU A 175 30.46 22.14 13.58
N ASP A 176 30.28 20.85 13.85
CA ASP A 176 30.95 20.18 14.98
C ASP A 176 31.19 18.71 14.62
N GLN A 177 32.45 18.30 14.75
CA GLN A 177 32.97 16.95 14.67
C GLN A 177 32.74 16.22 16.01
N GLU A 178 32.56 14.91 15.98
CA GLU A 178 33.55 13.96 16.53
C GLU A 178 33.06 12.51 16.38
N SER A 179 33.92 11.66 15.83
CA SER A 179 33.91 10.22 16.06
C SER A 179 34.93 9.91 17.17
N PRO A 180 34.77 8.77 17.85
CA PRO A 180 35.89 7.86 17.82
C PRO A 180 35.48 6.45 17.43
N SER A 181 36.35 5.87 16.62
CA SER A 181 36.43 4.48 16.22
C SER A 181 36.45 3.53 17.42
N ASP A 182 35.52 2.57 17.42
CA ASP A 182 35.81 1.22 17.92
C ASP A 182 35.20 0.22 16.93
N GLU A 183 36.05 -0.70 16.48
CA GLU A 183 35.84 -1.61 15.37
C GLU A 183 34.92 -2.75 15.84
N SER A 184 33.63 -2.45 15.90
CA SER A 184 32.58 -3.41 16.23
C SER A 184 31.52 -3.34 15.14
N GLU A 185 31.26 -4.47 14.47
CA GLU A 185 30.16 -4.66 13.51
C GLU A 185 28.91 -3.87 13.96
N PRO A 186 28.22 -3.13 13.07
CA PRO A 186 27.06 -2.33 13.48
C PRO A 186 25.94 -3.26 13.95
N ARG A 187 25.83 -3.42 15.28
CA ARG A 187 24.78 -4.21 15.91
C ARG A 187 23.57 -3.33 16.17
N ILE A 188 22.49 -3.58 15.44
CA ILE A 188 21.23 -2.89 15.66
C ILE A 188 20.54 -3.56 16.86
N ASP A 189 20.43 -2.83 17.98
CA ASP A 189 19.64 -3.24 19.14
C ASP A 189 18.23 -2.65 19.03
N ILE A 190 17.25 -3.52 18.81
CA ILE A 190 15.83 -3.14 18.74
C ILE A 190 15.16 -3.59 20.03
N HIS A 191 14.71 -2.61 20.81
CA HIS A 191 14.00 -2.83 22.06
C HIS A 191 12.53 -2.42 21.93
N LEU A 192 11.63 -3.39 22.06
CA LEU A 192 10.19 -3.17 22.01
C LEU A 192 9.59 -3.51 23.37
N ARG A 193 9.05 -2.48 24.04
CA ARG A 193 8.30 -2.63 25.27
C ARG A 193 6.88 -2.09 25.07
N TRP A 194 5.88 -2.88 25.45
CA TRP A 194 4.50 -2.42 25.46
C TRP A 194 3.71 -3.05 26.60
N THR A 195 2.69 -2.34 27.04
CA THR A 195 1.82 -2.76 28.13
C THR A 195 0.44 -3.11 27.58
N THR A 196 -0.21 -4.10 28.17
CA THR A 196 -1.59 -4.44 27.81
C THR A 196 -2.53 -3.31 28.20
N ARG A 197 -3.62 -3.11 27.44
CA ARG A 197 -4.61 -2.04 27.64
C ARG A 197 -5.16 -1.92 29.09
N ASN A 198 -5.13 -3.00 29.86
CA ASN A 198 -5.59 -3.04 31.25
C ASN A 198 -4.44 -2.86 32.27
N GLY A 199 -3.22 -2.53 31.82
CA GLY A 199 -2.03 -2.31 32.66
C GLY A 199 -1.48 -3.56 33.36
N THR A 200 -2.12 -4.72 33.19
CA THR A 200 -1.82 -5.92 33.99
C THR A 200 -0.58 -6.70 33.56
N LYS A 201 -0.06 -6.46 32.35
CA LYS A 201 1.08 -7.20 31.80
C LYS A 201 1.95 -6.30 30.95
N ASP A 202 3.23 -6.28 31.29
CA ASP A 202 4.31 -5.71 30.50
C ASP A 202 4.92 -6.79 29.63
N HIS A 203 5.10 -6.47 28.35
CA HIS A 203 5.77 -7.31 27.39
C HIS A 203 7.02 -6.60 26.91
N GLU A 204 8.10 -7.36 26.84
CA GLU A 204 9.41 -6.87 26.43
C GLU A 204 10.03 -7.87 25.47
N ILE A 205 10.50 -7.37 24.33
CA ILE A 205 11.28 -8.15 23.38
C ILE A 205 12.49 -7.32 22.96
N ARG A 206 13.67 -7.96 23.00
CA ARG A 206 14.93 -7.38 22.57
C ARG A 206 15.52 -8.21 21.45
N PHE A 207 15.90 -7.55 20.37
CA PHE A 207 16.60 -8.17 19.26
C PHE A 207 17.96 -7.50 19.08
N VAL A 208 19.00 -8.31 19.04
CA VAL A 208 20.34 -7.86 18.65
C VAL A 208 20.62 -8.46 17.29
N VAL A 209 20.61 -7.62 16.25
CA VAL A 209 20.99 -8.02 14.90
C VAL A 209 22.48 -7.76 14.76
N LYS A 210 23.27 -8.80 14.48
CA LYS A 210 24.68 -8.69 14.09
C LYS A 210 24.79 -8.47 12.59
#